data_AF-A0A3G8X4M8-F1
#
_entry.id   AF-A0A3G8X4M8-F1
#
_cell.length_a   1.000
_cell.length_b   1.000
_cell.length_c   1.000
_cell.angle_alpha   90.00
_cell.angle_beta   90.00
_cell.angle_gamma   90.00
#
_symmetry.space_group_name_H-M   'P 1'
#
loop_
_entity.id
_entity.type
_entity.pdbx_description
1 polymer ?
#
loop_
_entity_poly.entity_id
_entity_poly.type
_entity_poly.pdbx_seq_one_letter_code
_entity_poly.pdbx_strand_id
1 'polypeptide(L)' 'MNIKAATEKKEIKIGPDLITIEPVKGDKNLFRIWVNNAFKGYVIRKGEEYSMTGENKIHTLIYARIIDCIKNGLCA' A
#
# COMPACT_ATOMS: atom_id res chain seq x y z
N MET A 1 10.83 -27.53 -1.15
CA MET A 1 11.01 -26.16 -0.62
C MET A 1 9.64 -25.56 -0.35
N ASN A 2 9.27 -25.40 0.92
CA ASN A 2 8.03 -24.71 1.31
C ASN A 2 8.25 -23.20 1.20
N ILE A 3 7.92 -22.61 0.06
CA ILE A 3 7.83 -21.16 -0.09
C ILE A 3 6.65 -20.72 0.78
N LYS A 4 6.92 -20.40 2.06
CA LYS A 4 6.06 -19.50 2.81
C LYS A 4 6.03 -18.23 1.97
N ALA A 5 4.89 -17.94 1.34
CA ALA A 5 4.69 -16.71 0.57
C ALA A 5 5.07 -15.54 1.47
N ALA A 6 6.30 -15.04 1.30
CA ALA A 6 6.71 -13.77 1.85
C ALA A 6 5.80 -12.78 1.16
N THR A 7 4.81 -12.28 1.89
CA THR A 7 3.90 -11.26 1.39
C THR A 7 4.78 -10.09 0.93
N GLU A 8 5.01 -9.97 -0.37
CA GLU A 8 6.04 -9.10 -0.92
C GLU A 8 5.73 -7.65 -0.52
N LYS A 9 6.49 -7.17 0.47
CA LYS A 9 6.46 -5.78 0.91
C LYS A 9 7.03 -4.93 -0.21
N LYS A 10 6.30 -3.87 -0.58
CA LYS A 10 6.75 -2.87 -1.55
C LYS A 10 7.12 -1.59 -0.82
N GLU A 11 8.23 -0.99 -1.19
CA GLU A 11 8.67 0.32 -0.67
C GLU A 11 8.72 1.32 -1.82
N ILE A 12 8.24 2.54 -1.58
CA ILE A 12 8.26 3.66 -2.55
C ILE A 12 8.79 4.89 -1.82
N LYS A 13 9.69 5.63 -2.46
CA LYS A 13 10.16 6.93 -1.94
C LYS A 13 9.43 8.06 -2.65
N ILE A 14 8.72 8.90 -1.91
CA ILE A 14 7.99 10.06 -2.44
C ILE A 14 8.49 11.31 -1.72
N GLY A 15 9.38 12.07 -2.36
CA GLY A 15 10.06 13.19 -1.72
C GLY A 15 10.83 12.73 -0.46
N PRO A 16 10.58 13.32 0.72
CA PRO A 16 11.20 12.89 1.98
C PRO A 16 10.56 11.64 2.59
N ASP A 17 9.38 11.22 2.11
CA ASP A 17 8.61 10.15 2.73
C ASP A 17 8.98 8.77 2.16
N LEU A 18 9.19 7.81 3.05
CA LEU A 18 9.26 6.38 2.73
C LEU A 18 7.89 5.76 2.96
N ILE A 19 7.26 5.32 1.87
CA ILE A 19 5.99 4.61 1.90
C ILE A 19 6.27 3.11 1.87
N THR A 20 5.68 2.37 2.80
CA THR A 20 5.70 0.91 2.82
C THR A 20 4.28 0.40 2.58
N ILE A 21 4.13 -0.48 1.59
CA ILE A 21 2.87 -1.13 1.21
C ILE A 21 3.03 -2.63 1.48
N GLU A 22 2.25 -3.15 2.41
CA GLU A 22 2.28 -4.56 2.80
C GLU A 22 0.92 -5.20 2.54
N PRO A 23 0.83 -6.22 1.66
CA PRO A 23 -0.41 -6.98 1.55
C PRO A 23 -0.75 -7.66 2.89
N VAL A 24 -2.04 -7.76 3.21
CA VAL A 24 -2.49 -8.43 4.45
C VAL A 24 -2.56 -9.93 4.21
N LYS A 25 -1.87 -10.71 5.04
CA LYS A 25 -1.91 -12.17 4.95
C LYS A 25 -3.35 -12.68 5.10
N GLY A 26 -3.81 -13.46 4.12
CA GLY A 26 -5.18 -13.98 4.08
C GLY A 26 -6.19 -13.09 3.36
N ASP A 27 -5.80 -11.87 2.96
CA ASP A 27 -6.65 -10.96 2.19
C ASP A 27 -5.86 -10.28 1.05
N LYS A 28 -6.11 -10.73 -0.18
CA LYS A 28 -5.46 -10.22 -1.39
C LYS A 28 -5.89 -8.81 -1.80
N ASN A 29 -6.98 -8.31 -1.21
CA ASN A 29 -7.57 -7.02 -1.54
C ASN A 29 -7.19 -5.94 -0.53
N LEU A 30 -6.49 -6.29 0.55
CA LEU A 30 -6.19 -5.39 1.64
C LEU A 30 -4.68 -5.15 1.76
N PHE A 31 -4.29 -3.88 1.81
CA PHE A 31 -2.91 -3.44 1.88
C PHE A 31 -2.72 -2.50 3.06
N ARG A 32 -1.76 -2.78 3.95
CA ARG A 32 -1.34 -1.87 5.01
C ARG A 32 -0.42 -0.82 4.44
N ILE A 33 -0.67 0.44 4.81
CA ILE A 33 0.14 1.57 4.40
C ILE A 33 0.84 2.16 5.61
N TRP A 34 2.16 2.27 5.50
CA TRP A 34 3.00 2.99 6.43
C TRP A 34 3.70 4.14 5.73
N VAL A 35 3.87 5.25 6.44
CA VAL A 35 4.64 6.40 5.97
C VAL A 35 5.66 6.73 7.06
N ASN A 36 6.96 6.67 6.72
CA ASN A 36 8.06 6.86 7.65
C ASN A 36 7.91 5.98 8.92
N ASN A 37 7.59 4.69 8.73
CA ASN A 37 7.33 3.71 9.78
C ASN A 37 6.12 4.02 10.69
N ALA A 38 5.31 5.03 10.37
CA ALA A 38 4.05 5.30 11.06
C ALA A 38 2.87 4.71 10.27
N PHE A 39 2.07 3.87 10.94
CA PHE A 39 0.88 3.28 10.34
C PHE A 39 -0.14 4.37 9.97
N LYS A 40 -0.63 4.35 8.73
CA LYS A 40 -1.59 5.35 8.23
C LYS A 40 -2.97 4.79 7.94
N GLY A 41 -3.09 3.47 7.78
CA GLY A 41 -4.37 2.82 7.50
C GLY A 41 -4.23 1.70 6.49
N TYR A 42 -5.36 1.30 5.94
CA TYR A 42 -5.40 0.29 4.88
C TYR A 42 -5.91 0.89 3.58
N VAL A 43 -5.40 0.39 2.46
CA VAL A 43 -6.04 0.48 1.15
C VAL A 43 -6.80 -0.82 0.93
N ILE A 44 -8.10 -0.72 0.63
CA ILE A 44 -8.94 -1.85 0.23
C ILE A 44 -9.30 -1.75 -1.25
N ARG A 45 -9.14 -2.86 -1.97
CA ARG A 45 -9.60 -3.04 -3.35
C ARG A 45 -11.02 -3.61 -3.36
N LYS A 46 -11.93 -2.95 -4.07
CA LYS A 46 -13.30 -3.39 -4.31
C LYS A 46 -13.54 -3.42 -5.81
N GLY A 47 -13.34 -4.57 -6.45
CA GLY A 47 -13.36 -4.68 -7.91
C GLY A 47 -12.20 -3.94 -8.55
N GLU A 48 -12.49 -2.89 -9.33
CA GLU A 48 -11.50 -2.01 -9.97
C GLU A 48 -11.15 -0.76 -9.15
N GLU A 49 -11.91 -0.53 -8.08
CA GLU A 49 -11.75 0.65 -7.23
C GLU A 49 -10.87 0.36 -6.03
N TYR A 50 -10.23 1.43 -5.54
CA TYR A 50 -9.42 1.41 -4.34
C TYR A 50 -9.92 2.52 -3.40
N SER A 51 -9.89 2.26 -2.10
CA SER A 51 -10.27 3.24 -1.09
C SER A 51 -9.42 3.09 0.16
N MET A 52 -9.19 4.19 0.89
CA MET A 52 -8.60 4.14 2.23
C MET A 52 -9.67 3.75 3.25
N THR A 53 -9.30 2.94 4.25
CA THR A 53 -10.16 2.71 5.41
C THR A 53 -9.90 3.76 6.50
N GLY A 54 -10.98 4.32 7.05
CA GLY A 54 -10.91 5.33 8.11
C GLY A 54 -10.64 6.76 7.63
N GLU A 55 -10.27 7.65 8.56
CA GLU A 55 -9.90 9.03 8.23
C GLU A 55 -8.65 9.08 7.37
N ASN A 56 -8.73 9.74 6.22
CA ASN A 56 -7.62 9.83 5.29
C ASN A 56 -6.53 10.79 5.82
N LYS A 57 -5.48 10.21 6.42
CA LYS A 57 -4.30 10.95 6.92
C LYS A 57 -3.18 11.08 5.89
N ILE A 58 -3.45 10.72 4.63
CA ILE A 58 -2.47 10.73 3.55
C ILE A 58 -2.86 11.80 2.53
N HIS A 59 -1.88 12.60 2.11
CA HIS A 59 -2.09 13.59 1.05
C HIS A 59 -2.50 12.90 -0.27
N THR A 60 -3.43 13.49 -1.02
CA THR A 60 -4.01 12.91 -2.24
C THR A 60 -2.97 12.48 -3.28
N LEU A 61 -1.87 13.23 -3.42
CA LEU A 61 -0.78 12.86 -4.35
C LEU A 61 -0.03 11.60 -3.91
N ILE A 62 0.22 11.44 -2.61
CA ILE A 62 0.85 10.23 -2.06
C ILE A 62 -0.09 9.04 -2.26
N TYR A 63 -1.39 9.24 -2.02
CA TYR A 63 -2.41 8.23 -2.26
C TYR A 63 -2.44 7.78 -3.73
N ALA A 64 -2.45 8.72 -4.69
CA ALA A 64 -2.44 8.38 -6.12
C ALA A 64 -1.21 7.51 -6.50
N ARG A 65 -0.03 7.83 -5.97
CA ARG A 65 1.20 7.05 -6.20
C ARG A 65 1.15 5.66 -5.57
N ILE A 66 0.56 5.53 -4.39
CA ILE A 66 0.30 4.23 -3.76
C ILE A 66 -0.56 3.36 -4.68
N ILE A 67 -1.66 3.92 -5.20
CA ILE A 67 -2.56 3.17 -6.09
C ILE A 67 -1.87 2.76 -7.39
N ASP A 68 -1.05 3.64 -7.96
CA ASP A 68 -0.29 3.34 -9.18
C ASP A 68 0.70 2.18 -8.98
N CYS A 69 1.43 2.15 -7.87
CA CYS A 69 2.30 1.03 -7.51
C CYS A 69 1.54 -0.27 -7.24
N ILE A 70 0.36 -0.20 -6.60
CA ILE A 70 -0.47 -1.38 -6.36
C ILE A 70 -1.04 -1.94 -7.67
N LYS A 71 -1.57 -1.08 -8.54
CA LYS A 71 -2.29 -1.47 -9.76
C LYS A 71 -1.34 -1.86 -10.90
N ASN A 72 -0.31 -1.06 -11.11
CA ASN A 72 0.55 -1.14 -12.31
C ASN A 72 1.97 -1.61 -12.00
N GLY A 73 2.32 -1.80 -10.72
CA GLY A 73 3.70 -2.14 -10.33
C GLY A 73 4.69 -0.97 -10.47
N LEU A 74 4.19 0.25 -10.71
CA LEU A 74 4.98 1.47 -10.86
C LEU A 74 5.35 2.03 -9.48
N CYS A 75 6.33 1.40 -8.83
CA CYS A 75 6.77 1.71 -7.46
C CYS A 75 8.06 2.54 -7.41
N ALA A 76 8.47 3.12 -8.55
CA ALA A 76 9.68 3.92 -8.73
C ALA A 76 9.41 5.43 -8.61
#